data_AF-A0A077DE52-F1
#
_entry.id   AF-A0A077DE52-F1
#
_cell.length_a   1.000
_cell.length_b   1.000
_cell.length_c   1.000
_cell.angle_alpha   90.00
_cell.angle_beta   90.00
_cell.angle_gamma   90.00
#
_symmetry.space_group_name_H-M   'P 1'
#
loop_
_entity.id
_entity.type
_entity.pdbx_description
1 polymer ?
#
loop_
_entity_poly.entity_id
_entity_poly.type
_entity_poly.pdbx_seq_one_letter_code
_entity_poly.pdbx_strand_id
1 'polypeptide(L)'
;MSVLDLPIDEQQKCAKLCGYDSLEAWQEDMRAELEENARLREMEDDLPTKAEIAELIHDLKTNPNALYFYQRVSGDYDLTAEEVIRDLENEETID
;
A
#
# COMPACT_ATOMS: atom_id res chain seq x y z
N MET A 1 -6.12 -14.96 -10.51
CA MET A 1 -6.14 -15.07 -11.98
C MET A 1 -5.65 -13.75 -12.54
N SER A 2 -4.52 -13.78 -13.20
CA SER A 2 -3.86 -12.63 -13.82
C SER A 2 -4.39 -12.40 -15.24
N VAL A 3 -4.21 -11.18 -15.77
CA VAL A 3 -4.41 -10.89 -17.20
C VAL A 3 -3.52 -11.75 -18.12
N LEU A 4 -2.43 -12.29 -17.57
CA LEU A 4 -1.54 -13.24 -18.26
C LEU A 4 -2.06 -14.68 -18.28
N ASP A 5 -3.10 -15.01 -17.51
CA ASP A 5 -3.75 -16.33 -17.54
C ASP A 5 -4.81 -16.42 -18.65
N LEU A 6 -5.12 -15.30 -19.32
CA LEU A 6 -6.09 -15.26 -20.41
C LEU A 6 -5.55 -16.00 -21.65
N PRO A 7 -6.42 -16.52 -22.55
CA PRO A 7 -5.98 -17.01 -23.85
C PRO A 7 -5.19 -15.93 -24.63
N ILE A 8 -4.21 -16.35 -25.44
CA ILE A 8 -3.32 -15.44 -26.18
C ILE A 8 -4.10 -14.41 -27.04
N ASP A 9 -5.21 -14.81 -27.65
CA ASP A 9 -6.04 -13.90 -28.46
C ASP A 9 -6.67 -12.77 -27.62
N GLU A 10 -7.03 -13.05 -26.37
CA GLU A 10 -7.54 -12.05 -25.44
C GLU A 10 -6.40 -11.15 -24.92
N GLN A 11 -5.22 -11.73 -24.65
CA GLN A 11 -4.03 -10.95 -24.29
C GLN A 11 -3.62 -9.97 -25.41
N GLN A 12 -3.72 -10.38 -26.68
CA GLN A 12 -3.46 -9.49 -27.82
C GLN A 12 -4.44 -8.32 -27.90
N LYS A 13 -5.72 -8.54 -27.56
CA LYS A 13 -6.70 -7.45 -27.47
C LYS A 13 -6.34 -6.50 -26.33
N CYS A 14 -5.97 -7.01 -25.17
CA CYS A 14 -5.51 -6.21 -24.03
C CYS A 14 -4.28 -5.37 -24.40
N ALA A 15 -3.25 -5.97 -25.00
CA ALA A 15 -2.04 -5.27 -25.44
C ALA A 15 -2.38 -4.08 -26.35
N LYS A 16 -3.25 -4.27 -27.35
CA LYS A 16 -3.70 -3.20 -28.25
C LYS A 16 -4.50 -2.11 -27.53
N LEU A 17 -5.41 -2.48 -26.63
CA LEU A 17 -6.18 -1.52 -25.83
C LEU A 17 -5.27 -0.68 -24.93
N CYS A 18 -4.19 -1.26 -24.44
CA CYS A 18 -3.16 -0.59 -23.65
C CYS A 18 -2.14 0.18 -24.51
N GLY A 19 -2.27 0.18 -25.85
CA GLY A 19 -1.41 0.93 -26.77
C GLY A 19 -0.11 0.23 -27.15
N TYR A 20 0.02 -1.08 -26.91
CA TYR A 20 1.21 -1.86 -27.25
C TYR A 20 1.08 -2.46 -28.65
N ASP A 21 2.13 -2.29 -29.45
CA ASP A 21 2.28 -2.95 -30.76
C ASP A 21 2.88 -4.36 -30.66
N SER A 22 3.50 -4.68 -29.51
CA SER A 22 4.12 -5.98 -29.23
C SER A 22 3.44 -6.66 -28.04
N LEU A 23 2.95 -7.88 -28.26
CA LEU A 23 2.41 -8.73 -27.20
C LEU A 23 3.49 -9.07 -26.16
N GLU A 24 4.70 -9.37 -26.60
CA GLU A 24 5.81 -9.72 -25.69
C GLU A 24 6.17 -8.55 -24.78
N ALA A 25 6.23 -7.33 -25.31
CA ALA A 25 6.52 -6.14 -24.52
C ALA A 25 5.42 -5.90 -23.48
N TRP A 26 4.15 -6.01 -23.88
CA TRP A 26 3.03 -5.91 -22.94
C TRP A 26 3.09 -7.01 -21.86
N GLN A 27 3.39 -8.26 -22.22
CA GLN A 27 3.49 -9.36 -21.25
C GLN A 27 4.65 -9.18 -20.27
N GLU A 28 5.76 -8.58 -20.70
CA GLU A 28 6.89 -8.25 -19.83
C GLU A 28 6.51 -7.18 -18.81
N ASP A 29 5.89 -6.09 -19.25
CA ASP A 29 5.43 -5.03 -18.36
C ASP A 29 4.38 -5.52 -17.36
N MET A 30 3.41 -6.34 -17.81
CA MET A 30 2.43 -6.96 -16.91
C MET A 30 3.09 -7.89 -15.88
N ARG A 31 4.15 -8.63 -16.24
CA ARG A 31 4.90 -9.44 -15.27
C ARG A 31 5.58 -8.56 -14.22
N ALA A 32 6.24 -7.49 -14.65
CA ALA A 32 6.88 -6.55 -13.74
C ALA A 32 5.87 -5.89 -12.78
N GLU A 33 4.72 -5.46 -13.30
CA GLU A 33 3.65 -4.90 -12.47
C GLU A 33 3.09 -5.93 -11.47
N LEU A 34 2.92 -7.18 -11.87
CA LEU A 34 2.44 -8.23 -10.95
C LEU A 34 3.46 -8.55 -9.86
N GLU A 35 4.75 -8.59 -10.19
CA GLU A 35 5.83 -8.77 -9.20
C GLU A 35 5.89 -7.60 -8.22
N GLU A 36 5.80 -6.36 -8.71
CA GLU A 36 5.79 -5.18 -7.84
C GLU A 36 4.55 -5.15 -6.96
N ASN A 37 3.37 -5.43 -7.51
CA ASN A 37 2.15 -5.51 -6.71
C ASN A 37 2.19 -6.64 -5.67
N ALA A 38 2.86 -7.76 -5.96
CA ALA A 38 3.07 -8.82 -4.98
C ALA A 38 3.96 -8.35 -3.82
N ARG A 39 5.06 -7.64 -4.12
CA ARG A 39 5.93 -7.04 -3.09
C ARG A 39 5.21 -5.99 -2.26
N LEU A 40 4.43 -5.12 -2.89
CA LEU A 40 3.65 -4.10 -2.20
C LEU A 40 2.59 -4.74 -1.28
N ARG A 41 1.94 -5.82 -1.72
CA ARG A 41 1.03 -6.57 -0.84
C ARG A 41 1.74 -7.23 0.32
N GLU A 42 2.92 -7.81 0.11
CA GLU A 42 3.74 -8.32 1.22
C GLU A 42 4.10 -7.22 2.23
N MET A 43 4.27 -5.96 1.78
CA MET A 43 4.46 -4.81 2.67
C MET A 43 3.17 -4.28 3.30
N GLU A 44 2.04 -4.34 2.59
CA GLU A 44 0.71 -3.97 3.14
C GLU A 44 0.19 -4.99 4.16
N ASP A 45 0.61 -6.26 4.03
CA ASP A 45 0.30 -7.34 4.97
C ASP A 45 1.23 -7.38 6.20
N ASP A 46 2.27 -6.53 6.24
CA ASP A 46 3.18 -6.45 7.39
C ASP A 46 2.53 -5.61 8.50
N LEU A 47 1.86 -6.30 9.42
CA LEU A 47 1.36 -5.69 10.65
C LEU A 47 2.51 -5.04 11.43
N PRO A 48 2.33 -3.85 12.01
CA PRO A 48 3.39 -3.21 12.79
C PRO A 48 3.77 -4.07 14.00
N THR A 49 5.02 -3.97 14.43
CA THR A 49 5.45 -4.49 15.74
C THR A 49 4.95 -3.58 16.86
N LYS A 50 4.84 -4.13 18.07
CA LYS A 50 4.58 -3.33 19.29
C LYS A 50 5.61 -2.23 19.50
N ALA A 51 6.86 -2.46 19.09
CA ALA A 51 7.94 -1.49 19.20
C ALA A 51 7.72 -0.28 18.27
N GLU A 52 7.33 -0.53 17.02
CA GLU A 52 7.01 0.55 16.05
C GLU A 52 5.80 1.35 16.51
N ILE A 53 4.74 0.70 17.01
CA ILE A 53 3.59 1.40 17.61
C ILE A 53 4.05 2.29 18.78
N ALA A 54 4.91 1.79 19.66
CA ALA A 54 5.41 2.56 20.79
C ALA A 54 6.23 3.79 20.36
N GLU A 55 7.01 3.68 19.28
CA GLU A 55 7.73 4.81 18.68
C GLU A 55 6.78 5.84 18.09
N LEU A 56 5.75 5.41 17.34
CA LEU A 56 4.73 6.32 16.78
C LEU A 56 3.97 7.08 17.87
N ILE A 57 3.59 6.39 18.96
CA ILE A 57 2.94 7.01 20.12
C ILE A 57 3.89 7.98 20.83
N HIS A 58 5.17 7.62 20.98
CA HIS A 58 6.18 8.51 21.55
C HIS A 58 6.31 9.80 20.72
N ASP A 59 6.35 9.69 19.40
CA ASP A 59 6.44 10.84 18.50
C ASP A 59 5.20 11.72 18.58
N LEU A 60 3.99 11.14 18.64
CA LEU A 60 2.76 11.90 18.87
C LEU A 60 2.77 12.68 20.19
N LYS A 61 3.43 12.14 21.23
CA LYS A 61 3.53 12.79 22.55
C LYS A 61 4.63 13.84 22.65
N THR A 62 5.67 13.75 21.83
CA THR A 62 6.88 14.58 21.97
C THR A 62 7.13 15.54 20.81
N ASN A 63 6.56 15.26 19.64
CA ASN A 63 6.71 16.05 18.43
C ASN A 63 5.37 16.69 18.03
N PRO A 64 5.20 18.02 18.16
CA PRO A 64 3.96 18.69 17.80
C PRO A 64 3.61 18.60 16.32
N ASN A 65 4.56 18.21 15.45
CA ASN A 65 4.31 18.04 14.02
C ASN A 65 3.90 16.63 13.62
N ALA A 66 3.98 15.64 14.52
CA ALA A 66 3.62 14.26 14.19
C ALA A 66 2.15 14.14 13.79
N LEU A 67 1.25 14.89 14.45
CA LEU A 67 -0.18 14.88 14.15
C LEU A 67 -0.50 15.35 12.71
N TYR A 68 0.27 16.29 12.16
CA TYR A 68 0.02 16.80 10.80
C TYR A 68 0.15 15.72 9.72
N PHE A 69 1.01 14.72 9.93
CA PHE A 69 1.11 13.59 9.02
C PHE A 69 -0.22 12.83 8.95
N TYR A 70 -0.77 12.45 10.11
CA TYR A 70 -2.01 11.70 10.21
C TYR A 70 -3.20 12.47 9.63
N GLN A 71 -3.33 13.76 9.96
CA GLN A 71 -4.39 14.62 9.40
C GLN A 71 -4.34 14.72 7.87
N ARG A 72 -3.13 14.78 7.30
CA ARG A 72 -2.96 14.86 5.85
C ARG A 72 -3.29 13.54 5.15
N VAL A 73 -2.93 12.41 5.76
CA VAL A 73 -3.19 11.07 5.20
C VAL A 73 -4.68 10.72 5.31
N SER A 74 -5.32 11.01 6.44
CA SER A 74 -6.74 10.74 6.65
C SER A 74 -7.65 11.75 5.93
N GLY A 75 -7.16 12.97 5.69
CA GLY A 75 -7.95 14.10 5.23
C GLY A 75 -8.83 14.73 6.32
N ASP A 76 -8.71 14.26 7.57
CA ASP A 76 -9.41 14.79 8.73
C ASP A 76 -8.51 15.74 9.51
N TYR A 77 -8.78 17.04 9.40
CA TYR A 77 -8.03 18.08 10.10
C TYR A 77 -8.53 18.38 11.52
N ASP A 78 -9.66 17.79 11.92
CA ASP A 78 -10.18 17.86 13.30
C ASP A 78 -9.62 16.72 14.17
N LEU A 79 -8.96 15.74 13.56
CA LEU A 79 -8.31 14.60 14.22
C LEU A 79 -7.33 15.05 15.31
N THR A 80 -7.46 14.47 16.50
CA THR A 80 -6.61 14.76 17.67
C THR A 80 -5.51 13.73 17.87
N ALA A 81 -4.42 14.12 18.56
CA ALA A 81 -3.33 13.20 18.89
C ALA A 81 -3.81 12.06 19.80
N GLU A 82 -4.73 12.33 20.73
CA GLU A 82 -5.32 11.33 21.62
C GLU A 82 -6.12 10.27 20.86
N GLU A 83 -6.85 10.66 19.83
CA GLU A 83 -7.57 9.71 18.97
C GLU A 83 -6.60 8.83 18.20
N VAL A 84 -5.56 9.41 17.57
CA VAL A 84 -4.55 8.62 16.86
C VAL A 84 -3.83 7.66 17.81
N ILE A 85 -3.45 8.11 19.01
CA ILE A 85 -2.80 7.25 20.01
C ILE A 85 -3.73 6.09 20.40
N ARG A 86 -5.00 6.37 20.68
CA ARG A 86 -5.98 5.32 21.02
C ARG A 86 -6.13 4.31 19.89
N ASP A 87 -6.16 4.77 18.65
CA ASP A 87 -6.32 3.89 17.50
C ASP A 87 -5.07 3.01 17.33
N LEU A 88 -3.87 3.59 17.45
CA LEU A 88 -2.59 2.86 17.48
C LEU A 88 -2.51 1.86 18.63
N GLU A 89 -3.05 2.16 19.81
CA GLU A 89 -3.09 1.23 20.95
C GLU A 89 -4.00 0.01 20.71
N ASN A 90 -4.91 0.09 19.73
CA ASN A 90 -5.81 -1.01 19.34
C ASN A 90 -5.41 -1.69 18.02
N GLU A 91 -4.32 -1.25 17.38
CA GLU A 91 -3.84 -1.82 16.13
C GLU A 91 -3.33 -3.26 16.34
N GLU A 92 -3.59 -4.13 15.37
CA GLU A 92 -3.09 -5.51 15.43
C GLU A 92 -1.57 -5.53 15.21
N THR A 93 -0.84 -6.32 16.00
CA THR A 93 0.62 -6.41 15.92
C THR A 93 1.11 -7.81 15.53
N ILE A 94 2.25 -7.86 14.85
CA ILE A 94 2.88 -9.13 14.45
C ILE A 94 3.61 -9.86 15.58
N ASP A 95 3.96 -9.16 16.67
CA ASP A 95 4.66 -9.68 17.86
C ASP A 95 3.92 -9.43 19.19
#